data_AF-A0A530QGZ2-F1
#
_entry.id   AF-A0A530QGZ2-F1
#
_cell.length_a   1.000
_cell.length_b   1.000
_cell.length_c   1.000
_cell.angle_alpha   90.00
_cell.angle_beta   90.00
_cell.angle_gamma   90.00
#
_symmetry.space_group_name_H-M   'P 1'
#
loop_
_entity.id
_entity.type
_entity.pdbx_description
1 polymer ?
#
loop_
_entity_poly.entity_id
_entity_poly.type
_entity_poly.pdbx_seq_one_letter_code
_entity_poly.pdbx_strand_id
1 'polypeptide(L)' 'MSAGRQDVHNSNVPALCQSCEARHNGMCGVLNADELLAFAKHTRVVRHGAGEELLSEGASITAYSNVMRGVVKL' A
#
# COMPACT_ATOMS: atom_id res chain seq x y z
N MET A 1 -9.67 10.23 28.04
CA MET A 1 -8.20 10.24 27.98
C MET A 1 -7.82 10.26 26.52
N SER A 2 -7.35 11.39 26.00
CA SER A 2 -6.98 11.49 24.57
C SER A 2 -5.68 10.71 24.37
N ALA A 3 -5.70 9.67 23.53
CA ALA A 3 -4.48 8.97 23.16
C ALA A 3 -3.54 9.98 22.49
N GLY A 4 -2.31 10.11 23.00
CA GLY A 4 -1.33 11.06 22.48
C GLY A 4 -1.14 10.89 20.97
N ARG A 5 -0.86 12.00 20.28
CA ARG A 5 -0.60 12.00 18.83
C ARG A 5 0.52 10.99 18.53
N GLN A 6 0.22 10.01 17.67
CA GLN A 6 1.25 9.12 17.15
C GLN A 6 2.02 9.83 16.03
N ASP A 7 3.33 9.79 16.11
CA ASP A 7 4.29 10.31 15.15
C ASP A 7 5.19 9.18 14.61
N VAL A 8 6.15 9.53 13.76
CA VAL A 8 7.02 8.58 13.06
C VAL A 8 7.86 7.73 14.04
N HIS A 9 8.09 8.20 15.27
CA HIS A 9 8.97 7.54 16.24
C HIS A 9 8.24 6.64 17.23
N ASN A 10 6.92 6.77 17.36
CA ASN A 10 6.11 5.99 18.32
C ASN A 10 4.94 5.22 17.67
N SER A 11 4.87 5.24 16.34
CA SER A 11 3.84 4.51 15.59
C SER A 11 4.34 3.14 15.14
N ASN A 12 3.50 2.12 15.27
CA ASN A 12 3.72 0.78 14.72
C ASN A 12 3.60 0.72 13.18
N VAL A 13 3.46 1.88 12.52
CA VAL A 13 3.37 1.97 11.06
C VAL A 13 4.69 1.50 10.42
N PRO A 14 4.65 0.57 9.44
CA PRO A 14 5.84 0.11 8.74
C PRO A 14 6.65 1.26 8.15
N ALA A 15 8.00 1.18 8.19
CA ALA A 15 8.89 2.27 7.75
C ALA A 15 8.56 2.79 6.33
N LEU A 16 8.23 1.91 5.38
CA LEU A 16 7.83 2.29 4.02
C LEU A 16 6.55 3.14 4.00
N CYS A 17 5.62 2.88 4.92
CA CYS A 17 4.32 3.52 4.98
C CYS A 17 4.32 4.87 5.71
N GLN A 18 5.37 5.19 6.47
CA GLN A 18 5.48 6.44 7.23
C GLN A 18 5.51 7.69 6.34
N SER A 19 6.06 7.56 5.12
CA SER A 19 6.16 8.65 4.13
C SER A 19 5.45 8.32 2.81
N CYS A 20 4.54 7.35 2.82
CA CYS A 20 3.86 6.89 1.62
C CYS A 20 2.59 7.72 1.36
N GLU A 21 2.64 8.64 0.40
CA GLU A 21 1.47 9.42 -0.02
C GLU A 21 0.34 8.55 -0.61
N ALA A 22 0.70 7.48 -1.31
CA ALA A 22 -0.26 6.54 -1.86
C ALA A 22 -1.08 5.82 -0.77
N ARG A 23 -0.55 5.73 0.46
CA ARG A 23 -1.31 5.19 1.59
C ARG A 23 -2.58 5.98 1.83
N HIS A 24 -2.50 7.31 1.80
CA HIS A 24 -3.63 8.17 2.14
C HIS A 24 -4.76 8.13 1.12
N ASN A 25 -4.49 7.69 -0.11
CA ASN A 25 -5.45 7.65 -1.21
C ASN A 25 -5.81 6.23 -1.67
N GLY A 26 -5.22 5.20 -1.05
CA GLY A 26 -5.40 3.80 -1.43
C GLY A 26 -6.06 2.97 -0.33
N MET A 27 -6.18 1.65 -0.57
CA MET A 27 -6.80 0.72 0.40
C MET A 27 -6.08 0.70 1.76
N CYS A 28 -4.78 0.98 1.80
CA CYS A 28 -4.03 1.05 3.05
C CYS A 28 -4.30 2.32 3.89
N GLY A 29 -5.09 3.27 3.37
CA GLY A 29 -5.47 4.49 4.09
C GLY A 29 -6.57 4.29 5.11
N VAL A 30 -7.39 3.25 4.95
CA VAL A 30 -8.45 2.91 5.91
C VAL A 30 -7.97 2.05 7.08
N LEU A 31 -6.75 1.52 7.00
CA LEU A 31 -6.18 0.63 8.01
C LEU A 31 -5.55 1.42 9.16
N ASN A 32 -5.79 0.98 10.39
CA ASN A 32 -5.05 1.46 11.55
C ASN A 32 -3.59 0.92 11.55
N ALA A 33 -2.76 1.35 12.51
CA ALA A 33 -1.33 1.02 12.51
C ALA A 33 -1.06 -0.50 12.61
N ASP A 34 -1.80 -1.22 13.44
CA ASP A 34 -1.59 -2.66 13.66
C ASP A 34 -2.13 -3.48 12.48
N GLU A 35 -3.27 -3.09 11.92
CA GLU A 35 -3.82 -3.66 10.69
C GLU A 35 -2.86 -3.45 9.51
N LEU A 36 -2.27 -2.26 9.39
CA LEU A 36 -1.30 -1.95 8.35
C LEU A 36 -0.01 -2.75 8.53
N LEU A 37 0.45 -2.95 9.77
CA LEU A 37 1.59 -3.80 10.07
C LEU A 37 1.33 -5.27 9.70
N ALA A 38 0.13 -5.78 9.96
CA ALA A 38 -0.27 -7.11 9.52
C ALA A 38 -0.36 -7.21 7.99
N PHE A 39 -0.98 -6.22 7.34
CA PHE A 39 -1.09 -6.14 5.89
C PHE A 39 0.27 -6.10 5.20
N ALA A 40 1.23 -5.35 5.75
CA ALA A 40 2.58 -5.25 5.22
C ALA A 40 3.34 -6.59 5.19
N LYS A 41 3.01 -7.54 6.09
CA LYS A 41 3.63 -8.88 6.12
C LYS A 41 3.19 -9.76 4.95
N HIS A 42 2.01 -9.50 4.38
CA HIS A 42 1.42 -10.29 3.30
C HIS A 42 1.45 -9.58 1.95
N THR A 43 2.09 -8.42 1.87
CA THR A 43 2.19 -7.63 0.65
C THR A 43 3.63 -7.44 0.23
N ARG A 44 3.80 -7.08 -1.05
CA ARG A 44 5.09 -6.78 -1.64
C ARG A 44 4.99 -5.52 -2.47
N VAL A 45 6.10 -4.81 -2.61
CA VAL A 45 6.24 -3.73 -3.57
C VAL A 45 6.83 -4.30 -4.84
N VAL A 46 6.16 -4.08 -5.96
CA VAL A 46 6.62 -4.50 -7.29
C VAL A 46 6.76 -3.27 -8.17
N ARG A 47 7.73 -3.30 -9.09
CA ARG A 47 7.95 -2.25 -10.09
C ARG A 47 7.71 -2.85 -11.46
N HIS A 48 6.92 -2.14 -12.26
CA HIS A 48 6.66 -2.49 -13.65
C HIS A 48 7.19 -1.38 -14.57
N GLY A 49 7.69 -1.77 -15.73
CA GLY A 49 8.16 -0.86 -16.77
C GLY A 49 7.00 -0.16 -17.48
N ALA A 50 7.30 0.93 -18.19
CA ALA A 50 6.32 1.58 -19.04
C ALA A 50 5.90 0.64 -20.18
N GLY A 51 4.58 0.47 -20.36
CA GLY A 51 4.02 -0.43 -21.37
C GLY A 51 4.05 -1.91 -21.01
N GLU A 52 4.56 -2.29 -19.83
CA GLU A 52 4.47 -3.65 -19.35
C GLU A 52 3.02 -4.03 -19.04
N GLU A 53 2.57 -5.17 -19.55
CA GLU A 53 1.24 -5.71 -19.26
C GLU A 53 1.19 -6.21 -17.80
N LEU A 54 0.18 -5.78 -17.06
CA LEU A 54 0.00 -6.21 -15.66
C LEU A 54 -0.87 -7.47 -15.54
N LEU A 55 -1.94 -7.55 -16.33
CA LEU A 55 -2.87 -8.68 -16.35
C LEU A 55 -3.62 -8.69 -17.69
N SER A 56 -3.64 -9.84 -18.37
CA SER A 56 -4.43 -10.05 -19.60
C SER A 56 -5.90 -10.32 -19.28
N GLU A 57 -6.79 -10.02 -20.23
CA GLU A 57 -8.20 -10.41 -20.17
C GLU A 57 -8.34 -11.94 -20.00
N GLY A 58 -9.23 -12.38 -19.10
CA GLY A 58 -9.48 -13.79 -18.82
C GLY A 58 -8.42 -14.50 -17.97
N ALA A 59 -7.30 -13.84 -17.64
CA ALA A 59 -6.30 -14.42 -16.74
C ALA A 59 -6.81 -14.52 -15.30
N SER A 60 -6.27 -15.49 -14.54
CA SER A 60 -6.63 -15.64 -13.12
C SER A 60 -6.09 -14.47 -12.29
N ILE A 61 -6.92 -13.97 -11.37
CA ILE A 61 -6.51 -12.91 -10.45
C ILE A 61 -5.58 -13.53 -9.39
N THR A 62 -4.33 -13.08 -9.36
CA THR A 62 -3.29 -13.60 -8.44
C THR A 62 -2.95 -12.63 -7.31
N ALA A 63 -3.27 -11.33 -7.48
CA ALA A 63 -3.01 -10.30 -6.49
C ALA A 63 -3.90 -9.06 -6.73
N TYR A 64 -4.07 -8.28 -5.67
CA TYR A 64 -4.60 -6.92 -5.73
C TYR A 64 -3.48 -5.94 -5.39
N SER A 65 -3.45 -4.80 -6.08
CA SER A 65 -2.37 -3.83 -5.94
C SER A 65 -2.92 -2.41 -5.81
N ASN A 66 -2.28 -1.59 -4.98
CA ASN A 66 -2.45 -0.15 -5.00
C ASN A 66 -1.41 0.46 -5.95
N VAL A 67 -1.80 1.40 -6.80
CA VAL A 67 -0.85 2.16 -7.63
C VAL A 67 -0.16 3.20 -6.76
N MET A 68 1.12 2.97 -6.49
CA MET A 68 1.91 3.84 -5.60
C MET A 68 2.53 5.04 -6.34
N ARG A 69 2.82 4.87 -7.65
CA ARG A 69 3.39 5.90 -8.53
C ARG A 69 3.12 5.55 -9.98
N GLY A 70 2.82 6.55 -10.81
CA GLY A 70 2.59 6.39 -12.24
C GLY A 70 1.10 6.26 -12.57
N VAL A 71 0.81 5.69 -13.74
CA VAL A 71 -0.56 5.50 -14.25
C VAL A 71 -0.68 4.12 -14.87
N VAL A 72 -1.88 3.55 -14.80
CA VAL A 72 -2.24 2.27 -15.42
C VAL A 72 -3.35 2.52 -16.42
N LYS A 73 -3.25 1.87 -17.58
CA LYS A 73 -4.34 1.81 -18.55
C LYS A 73 -5.09 0.49 -18.32
N LEU A 74 -6.41 0.58 -18.25
CA LEU A 74 -7.33 -0.56 -18.25
C LEU A 74 -7.78 -0.86 -19.68
#